data_AF-A0A935I0L1-F1
#
_entry.id   AF-A0A935I0L1-F1
#
_cell.length_a   1.000
_cell.length_b   1.000
_cell.length_c   1.000
_cell.angle_alpha   90.00
_cell.angle_beta   90.00
_cell.angle_gamma   90.00
#
_symmetry.space_group_name_H-M   'P 1'
#
loop_
_entity.id
_entity.type
_entity.pdbx_description
1 polymer ?
#
loop_
_entity_poly.entity_id
_entity_poly.type
_entity_poly.pdbx_seq_one_letter_code
_entity_poly.pdbx_strand_id
1 'polypeptide(L)'
;MKEAKTYFEFQVQPKIPLNSNYYDITNGNVIKWQIDLAKQHNVFGFCLYHYWSNGKRILSDGVDSFLRNNDNFPFSFCWANHNWTRQWQGKGNEILFHQEYSKLDIQAQVNWLVTHVFCKTNYIRINGKLLFTIFSIYNLPDAKEYIAQLREEAKKYYEELFIISMLKTNKHSQFSKVLVLIVL
;
A
#
# COMPACT_ATOMS: atom_id res chain seq x y z
N MET A 1 6.55 12.10 17.26
CA MET A 1 7.90 12.25 16.66
C MET A 1 8.49 13.64 16.86
N LYS A 2 7.76 14.74 16.66
CA LYS A 2 8.26 16.11 16.97
C LYS A 2 8.62 16.29 18.45
N GLU A 3 7.84 15.68 19.33
CA GLU A 3 8.02 15.76 20.79
C GLU A 3 8.86 14.60 21.36
N ALA A 4 9.55 13.83 20.50
CA ALA A 4 10.38 12.73 20.97
C ALA A 4 11.53 13.28 21.84
N LYS A 5 11.70 12.68 23.01
CA LYS A 5 12.77 13.02 23.95
C LYS A 5 13.95 12.08 23.77
N THR A 6 15.15 12.61 23.92
CA THR A 6 16.38 11.83 24.05
C THR A 6 16.41 11.19 25.44
N TYR A 7 16.56 9.87 25.51
CA TYR A 7 16.70 9.13 26.76
C TYR A 7 18.11 8.56 26.96
N PHE A 8 18.88 8.41 25.89
CA PHE A 8 20.27 7.96 25.91
C PHE A 8 21.14 8.86 25.02
N GLU A 9 22.40 9.06 25.39
CA GLU A 9 23.31 10.00 24.70
C GLU A 9 23.49 9.73 23.20
N PHE A 10 23.43 8.46 22.79
CA PHE A 10 23.56 8.08 21.37
C PHE A 10 22.29 8.31 20.53
N GLN A 11 21.18 8.75 21.13
CA GLN A 11 19.93 8.99 20.41
C GLN A 11 19.88 10.39 19.83
N VAL A 12 19.77 10.47 18.50
CA VAL A 12 19.42 11.73 17.81
C VAL A 12 17.90 11.82 17.71
N GLN A 13 17.27 12.46 18.69
CA GLN A 13 15.84 12.75 18.72
C GLN A 13 15.55 14.21 19.13
N PRO A 14 14.50 14.83 18.57
CA PRO A 14 13.67 14.31 17.49
C PRO A 14 14.43 14.30 16.16
N LYS A 15 14.20 13.28 15.32
CA LYS A 15 14.67 13.34 13.92
C LYS A 15 13.90 14.43 13.17
N ILE A 16 14.61 15.47 12.75
CA ILE A 16 14.04 16.55 11.93
C ILE A 16 14.24 16.19 10.46
N PRO A 17 13.17 16.21 9.63
CA PRO A 17 13.30 15.94 8.19
C PRO A 17 14.15 17.02 7.51
N LEU A 18 14.76 16.67 6.37
CA LEU A 18 15.54 17.60 5.56
C LEU A 18 14.73 18.89 5.31
N ASN A 19 15.39 20.04 5.49
CA ASN A 19 14.78 21.38 5.34
C ASN A 19 13.56 21.64 6.24
N SER A 20 13.37 20.88 7.32
CA SER A 20 12.17 20.93 8.18
C SER A 20 10.86 20.62 7.44
N ASN A 21 10.94 19.90 6.32
CA ASN A 21 9.77 19.51 5.52
C ASN A 21 9.05 18.33 6.17
N TYR A 22 8.11 18.63 7.06
CA TYR A 22 7.26 17.60 7.65
C TYR A 22 6.26 17.07 6.61
N TYR A 23 6.24 15.75 6.45
CA TYR A 23 5.36 15.07 5.52
C TYR A 23 3.90 15.12 5.97
N ASP A 24 3.03 15.51 5.05
CA ASP A 24 1.58 15.40 5.12
C ASP A 24 1.03 15.03 3.73
N ILE A 25 0.58 13.79 3.57
CA ILE A 25 0.03 13.28 2.31
C ILE A 25 -1.30 13.93 1.93
N THR A 26 -1.99 14.60 2.86
CA THR A 26 -3.23 15.29 2.53
C THR A 26 -2.96 16.63 1.82
N ASN A 27 -1.73 17.15 1.92
CA ASN A 27 -1.31 18.40 1.31
C ASN A 27 -0.72 18.18 -0.10
N GLY A 28 -1.41 18.69 -1.13
CA GLY A 28 -0.98 18.57 -2.52
C GLY A 28 0.41 19.14 -2.84
N ASN A 29 0.84 20.19 -2.13
CA ASN A 29 2.19 20.76 -2.31
C ASN A 29 3.27 19.82 -1.78
N VAL A 30 2.98 19.09 -0.70
CA VAL A 30 3.90 18.06 -0.17
C VAL A 30 3.98 16.88 -1.12
N ILE A 31 2.85 16.43 -1.69
CA ILE A 31 2.84 15.37 -2.71
C ILE A 31 3.69 15.79 -3.91
N LYS A 32 3.48 17.01 -4.42
CA LYS A 32 4.25 17.54 -5.54
C LYS A 32 5.75 17.55 -5.25
N TRP A 33 6.13 18.09 -4.09
CA TRP A 33 7.53 18.11 -3.66
C TRP A 33 8.14 16.69 -3.57
N GLN A 34 7.40 15.72 -3.02
CA GLN A 34 7.85 14.32 -2.95
C GLN A 34 8.04 13.71 -4.35
N ILE A 35 7.13 14.00 -5.29
CA ILE A 35 7.23 13.55 -6.68
C ILE A 35 8.45 14.18 -7.36
N ASP A 36 8.67 15.47 -7.18
CA ASP A 36 9.79 16.18 -7.80
C ASP A 36 11.14 15.65 -7.26
N LEU A 37 11.22 15.38 -5.96
CA LEU A 37 12.39 14.74 -5.34
C LEU A 37 12.59 13.30 -5.85
N ALA A 38 11.52 12.52 -5.96
CA ALA A 38 11.56 11.17 -6.49
C ALA A 38 12.11 11.13 -7.93
N LYS A 39 11.67 12.07 -8.77
CA LYS A 39 12.17 12.24 -10.15
C LYS A 39 13.66 12.58 -10.17
N GLN A 40 14.13 13.49 -9.31
CA GLN A 40 15.55 13.88 -9.21
C GLN A 40 16.46 12.69 -8.83
N HIS A 41 15.92 11.71 -8.12
CA HIS A 41 16.64 10.51 -7.68
C HIS A 41 16.28 9.23 -8.47
N ASN A 42 15.68 9.37 -9.65
CA ASN A 42 15.33 8.25 -10.55
C ASN A 42 14.44 7.18 -9.91
N VAL A 43 13.58 7.57 -8.97
CA VAL A 43 12.52 6.68 -8.47
C VAL A 43 11.46 6.55 -9.55
N PHE A 44 11.17 5.33 -9.97
CA PHE A 44 10.24 5.03 -11.05
C PHE A 44 8.79 5.44 -10.73
N GLY A 45 8.35 5.16 -9.51
CA GLY A 45 6.97 5.38 -9.09
C GLY A 45 6.76 5.03 -7.62
N PHE A 46 5.57 5.30 -7.11
CA PHE A 46 5.19 5.00 -5.73
C PHE A 46 4.31 3.77 -5.61
N CYS A 47 4.52 2.98 -4.56
CA CYS A 47 3.58 1.93 -4.15
C CYS A 47 2.83 2.42 -2.92
N LEU A 48 1.54 2.76 -3.10
CA LEU A 48 0.72 3.34 -2.04
C LEU A 48 -0.05 2.25 -1.30
N TYR A 49 -0.11 2.35 0.02
CA TYR A 49 -0.96 1.47 0.81
C TYR A 49 -2.43 1.74 0.52
N HIS A 50 -3.14 0.66 0.21
CA HIS A 50 -4.57 0.64 0.02
C HIS A 50 -5.19 -0.19 1.15
N TYR A 51 -5.98 0.45 2.01
CA TYR A 51 -6.72 -0.24 3.06
C TYR A 51 -8.16 -0.42 2.63
N TRP A 52 -8.60 -1.67 2.58
CA TRP A 52 -9.93 -2.06 2.16
C TRP A 52 -10.41 -3.28 2.93
N SER A 53 -11.65 -3.21 3.42
CA SER A 53 -12.39 -4.34 3.95
C SER A 53 -13.88 -4.05 3.99
N ASN A 54 -14.70 -5.07 3.76
CA ASN A 54 -16.15 -5.02 3.91
C ASN A 54 -16.79 -3.80 3.20
N GLY A 55 -16.42 -3.59 1.94
CA GLY A 55 -16.93 -2.51 1.10
C GLY A 55 -16.42 -1.11 1.46
N LYS A 56 -15.47 -0.99 2.39
CA LYS A 56 -15.03 0.29 2.96
C LYS A 56 -13.52 0.48 2.85
N ARG A 57 -13.13 1.74 2.66
CA ARG A 57 -11.75 2.21 2.76
C ARG A 57 -11.52 2.87 4.11
N ILE A 58 -10.32 2.72 4.65
CA ILE A 58 -9.82 3.52 5.78
C ILE A 58 -8.54 4.25 5.36
N LEU A 59 -8.18 5.31 6.09
CA LEU A 59 -7.02 6.15 5.77
C LEU A 59 -7.02 6.64 4.31
N SER A 60 -8.21 6.91 3.77
CA SER A 60 -8.43 7.24 2.36
C SER A 60 -7.97 8.63 1.99
N ASP A 61 -7.97 9.60 2.92
CA ASP A 61 -7.76 11.01 2.60
C ASP A 61 -6.42 11.28 1.92
N GLY A 62 -5.36 10.60 2.35
CA GLY A 62 -4.05 10.69 1.73
C GLY A 62 -4.01 10.11 0.32
N VAL A 63 -4.60 8.93 0.13
CA VAL A 63 -4.70 8.29 -1.19
C VAL A 63 -5.55 9.13 -2.12
N ASP A 64 -6.67 9.66 -1.64
CA ASP A 64 -7.58 10.50 -2.43
C ASP A 64 -6.93 11.83 -2.79
N SER A 65 -6.10 12.40 -1.91
CA SER A 65 -5.29 13.58 -2.24
C SER A 65 -4.28 13.27 -3.35
N PHE A 66 -3.60 12.12 -3.30
CA PHE A 66 -2.70 11.68 -4.36
C PHE A 66 -3.43 11.43 -5.70
N LEU A 67 -4.58 10.76 -5.68
CA LEU A 67 -5.36 10.46 -6.88
C LEU A 67 -5.95 11.70 -7.56
N ARG A 68 -6.12 12.81 -6.82
CA ARG A 68 -6.55 14.12 -7.34
C ARG A 68 -5.40 14.99 -7.83
N ASN A 69 -4.15 14.65 -7.51
CA ASN A 69 -2.99 15.42 -7.94
C ASN A 69 -2.73 15.24 -9.45
N ASN A 70 -2.26 16.31 -10.11
CA ASN A 70 -2.09 16.37 -11.57
C ASN A 70 -0.65 16.10 -12.06
N ASP A 71 0.32 15.82 -11.17
CA ASP A 71 1.73 15.60 -11.52
C ASP A 71 1.96 14.27 -12.30
N ASN A 72 0.90 13.46 -12.50
CA ASN A 72 0.84 12.25 -13.32
C ASN A 72 1.99 11.25 -13.06
N PHE A 73 2.43 11.15 -11.80
CA PHE A 73 3.56 10.30 -11.43
C PHE A 73 3.16 8.82 -11.37
N PRO A 74 3.99 7.86 -11.85
CA PRO A 74 3.62 6.46 -11.85
C PRO A 74 3.35 5.92 -10.45
N PHE A 75 2.30 5.12 -10.30
CA PHE A 75 1.97 4.50 -9.02
C PHE A 75 1.30 3.13 -9.15
N SER A 76 1.40 2.33 -8.09
CA SER A 76 0.66 1.08 -7.90
C SER A 76 0.12 1.00 -6.48
N PHE A 77 -0.75 0.03 -6.20
CA PHE A 77 -1.27 -0.20 -4.86
C PHE A 77 -0.71 -1.46 -4.20
N CYS A 78 -0.52 -1.35 -2.89
CA CYS A 78 -0.32 -2.47 -1.98
C CYS A 78 -1.51 -2.57 -1.03
N TRP A 79 -2.33 -3.60 -1.22
CA TRP A 79 -3.44 -3.88 -0.32
C TRP A 79 -2.93 -4.40 1.02
N ALA A 80 -3.14 -3.60 2.06
CA ALA A 80 -2.81 -3.93 3.44
C ALA A 80 -3.85 -4.91 4.01
N ASN A 81 -3.76 -6.18 3.60
CA ASN A 81 -4.72 -7.24 3.89
C ASN A 81 -4.58 -7.83 5.30
N HIS A 82 -4.64 -6.98 6.33
CA HIS A 82 -4.63 -7.41 7.74
C HIS A 82 -5.61 -6.57 8.55
N ASN A 83 -6.05 -7.12 9.68
CA ASN A 83 -6.81 -6.36 10.66
C ASN A 83 -6.06 -5.07 11.04
N TRP A 84 -6.75 -3.94 11.01
CA TRP A 84 -6.20 -2.71 11.57
C TRP A 84 -6.43 -2.72 13.07
N THR A 85 -5.34 -2.64 13.84
CA THR A 85 -5.35 -2.74 15.31
C THR A 85 -4.61 -1.57 15.94
N ARG A 86 -4.86 -1.28 17.22
CA ARG A 86 -4.12 -0.27 18.00
C ARG A 86 -2.74 -0.76 18.46
N GLN A 87 -1.99 -1.42 17.58
CA GLN A 87 -0.64 -1.91 17.92
C GLN A 87 0.29 -0.79 18.42
N TRP A 88 0.17 0.43 17.89
CA TRP A 88 1.01 1.57 18.30
C TRP A 88 0.73 2.08 19.72
N GLN A 89 -0.35 1.65 20.37
CA GLN A 89 -0.64 1.94 21.79
C GLN A 89 -0.38 0.73 22.71
N GLY A 90 0.27 -0.32 22.21
CA GLY A 90 0.44 -1.57 22.96
C GLY A 90 -0.86 -2.38 23.13
N LYS A 91 -1.94 -1.99 22.43
CA LYS A 91 -3.27 -2.63 22.47
C LYS A 91 -3.53 -3.42 21.20
N GLY A 92 -2.60 -4.32 20.85
CA GLY A 92 -2.67 -5.10 19.60
C GLY A 92 -3.90 -6.02 19.49
N ASN A 93 -4.59 -6.29 20.59
CA ASN A 93 -5.78 -7.14 20.63
C ASN A 93 -7.07 -6.38 20.27
N GLU A 94 -7.04 -5.04 20.24
CA GLU A 94 -8.20 -4.23 19.86
C GLU A 94 -8.21 -4.02 18.33
N ILE A 95 -9.15 -4.68 17.65
CA ILE A 95 -9.37 -4.53 16.21
C ILE A 95 -10.22 -3.28 15.98
N LEU A 96 -9.66 -2.29 15.30
CA LEU A 96 -10.35 -1.07 14.87
C LEU A 96 -11.10 -1.27 13.56
N PHE A 97 -10.57 -2.13 12.70
CA PHE A 97 -11.17 -2.47 11.42
C PHE A 97 -10.82 -3.90 11.07
N HIS A 98 -11.86 -4.74 11.03
CA HIS A 98 -11.73 -6.17 10.74
C HIS A 98 -11.54 -6.39 9.24
N GLN A 99 -10.66 -7.31 8.89
CA GLN A 99 -10.40 -7.69 7.51
C GLN A 99 -11.36 -8.79 7.05
N GLU A 100 -12.07 -8.52 5.96
CA GLU A 100 -12.99 -9.40 5.28
C GLU A 100 -12.35 -9.92 3.98
N TYR A 101 -12.71 -11.14 3.59
CA TYR A 101 -12.17 -11.84 2.42
C TYR A 101 -13.25 -12.49 1.56
N SER A 102 -14.53 -12.27 1.86
CA SER A 102 -15.65 -12.82 1.11
C SER A 102 -15.64 -12.41 -0.37
N LYS A 103 -16.27 -13.23 -1.21
CA LYS A 103 -16.45 -12.95 -2.64
C LYS A 103 -17.14 -11.60 -2.89
N LEU A 104 -18.11 -11.22 -2.04
CA LEU A 104 -18.79 -9.93 -2.13
C LEU A 104 -17.83 -8.77 -1.86
N ASP A 105 -16.89 -8.93 -0.92
CA ASP A 105 -15.90 -7.89 -0.65
C ASP A 105 -14.86 -7.77 -1.78
N ILE A 106 -14.44 -8.90 -2.37
CA ILE A 106 -13.59 -8.92 -3.58
C ILE A 106 -14.28 -8.13 -4.71
N GLN A 107 -15.56 -8.40 -4.95
CA GLN A 107 -16.37 -7.70 -5.96
C GLN A 107 -16.42 -6.20 -5.72
N ALA A 108 -16.71 -5.79 -4.48
CA ALA A 108 -16.77 -4.39 -4.11
C ALA A 108 -15.41 -3.70 -4.28
N GLN A 109 -14.31 -4.37 -3.89
CA GLN A 109 -12.95 -3.86 -4.03
C GLN A 109 -12.57 -3.66 -5.49
N VAL A 110 -12.77 -4.69 -6.31
CA VAL A 110 -12.44 -4.65 -7.74
C VAL A 110 -13.24 -3.57 -8.45
N ASN A 111 -14.55 -3.48 -8.21
CA ASN A 111 -15.38 -2.43 -8.79
C ASN A 111 -14.86 -1.03 -8.45
N TRP A 112 -14.48 -0.81 -7.19
CA TRP A 112 -13.91 0.47 -6.77
C TRP A 112 -12.55 0.76 -7.44
N LEU A 113 -11.65 -0.23 -7.47
CA LEU A 113 -10.33 -0.11 -8.11
C LEU A 113 -10.46 0.18 -9.60
N VAL A 114 -11.32 -0.55 -10.32
CA VAL A 114 -11.58 -0.35 -11.75
C VAL A 114 -12.07 1.07 -12.02
N THR A 115 -13.05 1.52 -11.24
CA THR A 115 -13.71 2.81 -11.45
C THR A 115 -12.78 4.00 -11.16
N HIS A 116 -11.96 3.92 -10.11
CA HIS A 116 -11.24 5.10 -9.60
C HIS A 116 -9.73 5.07 -9.86
N VAL A 117 -9.14 3.90 -10.09
CA VAL A 117 -7.68 3.69 -10.00
C VAL A 117 -7.10 3.05 -11.25
N PHE A 118 -7.60 1.89 -11.67
CA PHE A 118 -7.05 1.16 -12.82
C PHE A 118 -7.33 1.85 -14.17
N CYS A 119 -8.29 2.77 -14.19
CA CYS A 119 -8.56 3.66 -15.32
C CYS A 119 -7.49 4.75 -15.52
N LYS A 120 -6.58 4.95 -14.55
CA LYS A 120 -5.54 5.98 -14.61
C LYS A 120 -4.38 5.54 -15.52
N THR A 121 -3.95 6.43 -16.40
CA THR A 121 -2.89 6.16 -17.38
C THR A 121 -1.50 6.01 -16.76
N ASN A 122 -1.27 6.63 -15.60
CA ASN A 122 -0.05 6.50 -14.80
C ASN A 122 -0.10 5.33 -13.80
N TYR A 123 -1.11 4.46 -13.85
CA TYR A 123 -1.07 3.24 -13.05
C TYR A 123 -0.02 2.26 -13.62
N ILE A 124 0.87 1.77 -12.76
CA ILE A 124 1.99 0.93 -13.18
C ILE A 124 1.49 -0.40 -13.74
N ARG A 125 2.08 -0.77 -14.89
CA ARG A 125 1.84 -2.03 -15.57
C ARG A 125 3.14 -2.77 -15.82
N ILE A 126 3.12 -4.09 -15.68
CA ILE A 126 4.22 -4.99 -16.00
C ILE A 126 3.76 -5.90 -17.15
N ASN A 127 4.44 -5.83 -18.29
CA ASN A 127 4.05 -6.55 -19.51
C ASN A 127 2.57 -6.33 -19.89
N GLY A 128 2.09 -5.08 -19.81
CA GLY A 128 0.70 -4.68 -20.08
C GLY A 128 -0.30 -4.93 -18.93
N LYS A 129 0.06 -5.74 -17.93
CA LYS A 129 -0.82 -6.15 -16.82
C LYS A 129 -0.73 -5.18 -15.65
N LEU A 130 -1.86 -4.87 -15.02
CA LEU A 130 -1.93 -3.95 -13.87
C LEU A 130 -1.19 -4.54 -12.65
N LEU A 131 -0.23 -3.80 -12.09
CA LEU A 131 0.51 -4.24 -10.91
C LEU A 131 -0.33 -4.07 -9.64
N PHE A 132 -0.65 -5.18 -8.96
CA PHE A 132 -1.36 -5.15 -7.69
C PHE A 132 -0.62 -5.96 -6.63
N THR A 133 -0.24 -5.31 -5.54
CA THR A 133 0.49 -5.96 -4.45
C THR A 133 -0.46 -6.38 -3.33
N ILE A 134 -0.36 -7.63 -2.89
CA ILE A 134 -0.99 -8.12 -1.66
C ILE A 134 0.07 -8.08 -0.56
N PHE A 135 -0.21 -7.42 0.56
CA PHE A 135 0.81 -7.23 1.61
C PHE A 135 1.34 -8.56 2.14
N SER A 136 0.46 -9.52 2.41
CA SER A 136 0.85 -10.85 2.89
C SER A 136 -0.19 -11.88 2.51
N ILE A 137 0.14 -12.76 1.56
CA ILE A 137 -0.71 -13.90 1.20
C ILE A 137 -1.00 -14.84 2.38
N TYR A 138 -0.15 -14.86 3.41
CA TYR A 138 -0.37 -15.66 4.62
C TYR A 138 -1.53 -15.16 5.49
N ASN A 139 -2.05 -13.96 5.23
CA ASN A 139 -3.23 -13.46 5.94
C ASN A 139 -4.54 -13.88 5.26
N LEU A 140 -4.47 -14.44 4.05
CA LEU A 140 -5.64 -14.92 3.31
C LEU A 140 -6.04 -16.30 3.85
N PRO A 141 -7.34 -16.60 4.01
CA PRO A 141 -7.81 -17.91 4.44
C PRO A 141 -7.37 -19.03 3.49
N ASP A 142 -7.55 -18.81 2.19
CA ASP A 142 -6.96 -19.60 1.10
C ASP A 142 -6.41 -18.63 0.04
N ALA A 143 -5.09 -18.52 -0.02
CA ALA A 143 -4.45 -17.57 -0.94
C ALA A 143 -4.67 -17.94 -2.42
N LYS A 144 -4.71 -19.23 -2.75
CA LYS A 144 -4.86 -19.70 -4.14
C LYS A 144 -6.27 -19.41 -4.63
N GLU A 145 -7.27 -19.75 -3.82
CA GLU A 145 -8.67 -19.48 -4.14
C GLU A 145 -8.95 -17.98 -4.21
N TYR A 146 -8.49 -17.21 -3.22
CA TYR A 146 -8.70 -15.76 -3.19
C TYR A 146 -8.11 -15.07 -4.41
N ILE A 147 -6.87 -15.40 -4.79
CA ILE A 147 -6.21 -14.83 -5.98
C ILE A 147 -6.95 -15.22 -7.26
N ALA A 148 -7.44 -16.46 -7.35
CA ALA A 148 -8.23 -16.90 -8.51
C ALA A 148 -9.52 -16.08 -8.63
N GLN A 149 -10.25 -15.89 -7.53
CA GLN A 149 -11.48 -15.07 -7.52
C GLN A 149 -11.20 -13.60 -7.83
N LEU A 150 -10.11 -13.03 -7.28
CA LEU A 150 -9.68 -11.66 -7.57
C LEU A 150 -9.39 -11.46 -9.06
N ARG A 151 -8.67 -12.40 -9.68
CA ARG A 151 -8.38 -12.39 -11.12
C ARG A 151 -9.64 -12.54 -11.95
N GLU A 152 -10.51 -13.49 -11.61
CA GLU A 152 -11.79 -13.70 -12.29
C GLU A 152 -12.64 -12.43 -12.29
N GLU A 153 -12.72 -11.75 -11.15
CA GLU A 153 -13.48 -10.52 -11.01
C GLU A 153 -12.85 -9.37 -11.81
N ALA A 154 -11.53 -9.19 -11.75
CA ALA A 154 -10.81 -8.17 -12.51
C ALA A 154 -10.91 -8.40 -14.03
N LYS A 155 -10.98 -9.67 -14.47
CA LYS A 155 -11.10 -10.08 -15.88
C LYS A 155 -12.35 -9.59 -16.58
N LYS A 156 -13.38 -9.21 -15.83
CA LYS A 156 -14.60 -8.60 -16.37
C LYS A 156 -14.37 -7.20 -16.94
N TYR A 157 -13.25 -6.56 -16.58
CA TYR A 157 -12.95 -5.16 -16.92
C TYR A 157 -11.61 -4.99 -17.65
N TYR A 158 -10.61 -5.83 -17.36
CA TYR A 158 -9.27 -5.78 -17.94
C TYR A 158 -8.75 -7.19 -18.23
N GLU A 159 -7.71 -7.36 -19.04
CA GLU A 159 -7.24 -8.70 -19.43
C GLU A 159 -6.61 -9.52 -18.28
N GLU A 160 -5.75 -8.93 -17.44
CA GLU A 160 -5.06 -9.65 -16.36
C GLU A 160 -4.40 -8.72 -15.33
N LEU A 161 -4.24 -9.21 -14.08
CA LEU A 161 -3.45 -8.57 -13.02
C LEU A 161 -2.06 -9.21 -12.90
N PHE A 162 -1.04 -8.37 -12.70
CA PHE A 162 0.28 -8.79 -12.25
C PHE A 162 0.31 -8.71 -10.72
N ILE A 163 0.12 -9.85 -10.06
CA ILE A 163 0.00 -9.91 -8.60
C ILE A 163 1.37 -10.23 -8.00
N ILE A 164 1.78 -9.42 -7.04
CA ILE A 164 2.95 -9.71 -6.21
C ILE A 164 2.57 -9.75 -4.74
N SER A 165 3.30 -10.52 -3.94
CA SER A 165 3.17 -10.50 -2.48
C SER A 165 4.52 -10.39 -1.82
N MET A 166 4.54 -9.74 -0.66
CA MET A 166 5.72 -9.70 0.18
C MET A 166 5.83 -10.98 1.00
N LEU A 167 7.01 -11.59 1.00
CA LEU A 167 7.34 -12.66 1.92
C LEU A 167 8.15 -12.13 3.11
N LYS A 168 7.78 -12.56 4.31
CA LYS A 168 8.65 -12.41 5.48
C LYS A 168 9.61 -13.60 5.50
N THR A 169 10.90 -13.36 5.31
CA THR A 169 11.94 -14.35 5.61
C THR A 169 12.03 -14.56 7.12
N ASN A 170 11.92 -15.80 7.59
CA ASN A 170 12.06 -16.13 9.01
C ASN A 170 13.46 -15.76 9.55
N LYS A 171 13.53 -15.37 10.82
CA LYS A 171 14.69 -14.82 11.57
C LYS A 171 15.97 -15.67 11.61
N HIS A 172 16.03 -16.83 10.92
CA HIS A 172 17.19 -17.74 10.94
C HIS A 172 18.03 -17.73 9.65
N SER A 173 17.64 -17.01 8.60
CA SER A 173 18.55 -16.80 7.46
C SER A 173 19.49 -15.64 7.75
N GLN A 174 20.80 -15.86 7.58
CA GLN A 174 21.84 -14.82 7.71
C GLN A 174 21.63 -13.60 6.78
N PHE A 175 20.66 -13.69 5.87
CA PHE A 175 20.09 -12.56 5.13
C PHE A 175 19.00 -11.88 5.94
N SER A 176 19.39 -10.96 6.82
CA SER A 176 18.44 -10.07 7.49
C SER A 176 17.70 -9.22 6.44
N LYS A 177 16.38 -9.43 6.33
CA LYS A 177 15.41 -8.59 5.60
C LYS A 177 15.62 -8.48 4.09
N VAL A 178 15.61 -9.61 3.37
CA VAL A 178 15.34 -9.58 1.93
C VAL A 178 13.83 -9.63 1.73
N LEU A 179 13.26 -8.57 1.16
CA LEU A 179 11.90 -8.61 0.65
C LEU A 179 11.89 -9.51 -0.59
N VAL A 180 11.47 -10.75 -0.45
CA VAL A 180 11.24 -11.62 -1.61
C VAL A 180 9.85 -11.29 -2.15
N LEU A 181 9.81 -10.75 -3.36
CA LEU A 181 8.58 -10.58 -4.13
C LEU A 181 8.34 -11.86 -4.92
N ILE A 182 7.25 -12.56 -4.64
CA ILE A 182 6.78 -13.64 -5.51
C ILE A 182 5.78 -13.06 -6.48
N VAL A 183 5.98 -13.34 -7.78
CA VAL A 183 4.98 -13.14 -8.82
C VAL A 183 4.01 -14.33 -8.75
N LEU A 184 2.75 -14.06 -8.42
CA LEU A 184 1.69 -15.04 -8.22
C LEU A 184 0.77 -15.11 -9.43
#